data_AF-A0A938S6M2-F1
#
_entry.id   AF-A0A938S6M2-F1
#
_cell.length_a   1.000
_cell.length_b   1.000
_cell.length_c   1.000
_cell.angle_alpha   90.00
_cell.angle_beta   90.00
_cell.angle_gamma   90.00
#
_symmetry.space_group_name_H-M   'P 1'
#
loop_
_entity.id
_entity.type
_entity.pdbx_description
1 polymer ?
#
loop_
_entity_poly.entity_id
_entity_poly.type
_entity_poly.pdbx_seq_one_letter_code
_entity_poly.pdbx_strand_id
1 'polypeptide(L)'
;MAFRLPDAEHLLRGSLVKRYKKCGRMGCHCADDIGHGPAYYLSVTLAPGKTRSYYVPPQLKSRVSRYLRNHRKLRELVKEITELNQELLAQGVLDDD
;
A
#
# COMPACT_ATOMS: atom_id res chain seq x y z
N MET A 1 16.88 11.19 18.83
CA MET A 1 16.86 9.89 18.09
C MET A 1 16.82 10.17 16.60
N ALA A 2 17.63 9.50 15.77
CA ALA A 2 17.63 9.75 14.33
C ALA A 2 16.70 8.77 13.59
N PHE A 3 15.47 9.19 13.29
CA PHE A 3 14.53 8.41 12.49
C PHE A 3 14.91 8.51 11.01
N ARG A 4 15.20 7.38 10.35
CA ARG A 4 15.45 7.35 8.90
C ARG A 4 14.14 7.18 8.15
N LEU A 5 13.63 8.28 7.60
CA LEU A 5 12.43 8.28 6.77
C LEU A 5 12.68 7.60 5.42
N PRO A 6 11.71 6.82 4.90
CA PRO A 6 11.71 6.40 3.50
C PRO A 6 11.65 7.60 2.56
N ASP A 7 12.23 7.46 1.38
CA ASP A 7 12.18 8.47 0.32
C ASP A 7 10.74 8.75 -0.12
N ALA A 8 10.37 10.04 -0.10
CA ALA A 8 9.03 10.52 -0.40
C ALA A 8 8.60 10.24 -1.85
N GLU A 9 9.54 10.18 -2.79
CA GLU A 9 9.26 9.85 -4.19
C GLU A 9 8.86 8.38 -4.38
N HIS A 10 9.15 7.55 -3.38
CA HIS A 10 9.01 6.09 -3.42
C HIS A 10 7.87 5.58 -2.53
N LEU A 11 6.75 6.30 -2.51
CA LEU A 11 5.60 6.01 -1.66
C LEU A 11 4.33 5.73 -2.49
N LEU A 12 3.61 4.67 -2.10
CA LEU A 12 2.25 4.42 -2.58
C LEU A 12 1.39 4.00 -1.40
N ARG A 13 0.19 4.58 -1.30
CA ARG A 13 -0.85 4.15 -0.37
C ARG A 13 -1.73 3.09 -1.04
N GLY A 14 -2.14 2.09 -0.27
CA GLY A 14 -3.12 1.09 -0.71
C GLY A 14 -2.66 -0.35 -0.47
N SER A 15 -3.22 -1.26 -1.26
CA SER A 15 -2.87 -2.68 -1.24
C SER A 15 -2.71 -3.24 -2.65
N LEU A 16 -1.79 -4.18 -2.83
CA LEU A 16 -1.64 -4.91 -4.07
C LEU A 16 -2.56 -6.13 -4.04
N VAL A 17 -3.54 -6.17 -4.93
CA VAL A 17 -4.58 -7.20 -4.98
C VAL A 17 -4.35 -8.07 -6.21
N LYS A 18 -4.48 -9.39 -6.02
CA LYS A 18 -4.40 -10.39 -7.08
C LYS A 18 -5.81 -10.71 -7.56
N ARG A 19 -6.06 -10.71 -8.86
CA ARG A 19 -7.36 -11.06 -9.45
C ARG A 19 -7.19 -12.10 -10.55
N TYR A 20 -8.18 -12.97 -10.64
CA TYR A 20 -8.39 -13.90 -11.73
C TYR A 20 -9.74 -13.62 -12.37
N LYS A 21 -9.83 -13.79 -13.69
CA LYS A 21 -11.06 -13.55 -14.46
C LYS A 21 -11.48 -14.84 -15.15
N LYS A 22 -12.68 -15.33 -14.84
CA LYS A 22 -13.27 -16.47 -15.55
C LYS A 22 -13.48 -16.13 -17.04
N CYS A 23 -13.30 -17.13 -17.90
CA CYS A 23 -13.54 -16.95 -19.33
C CYS A 23 -15.05 -16.90 -19.62
N GLY A 24 -15.50 -15.94 -20.42
CA GLY A 24 -16.90 -15.86 -20.85
C GLY A 24 -17.22 -16.73 -22.07
N ARG A 25 -16.23 -17.42 -22.64
CA ARG A 25 -16.41 -18.30 -23.80
C ARG A 25 -17.00 -19.62 -23.35
N MET A 26 -18.17 -19.97 -23.91
CA MET A 26 -18.81 -21.27 -23.71
C MET A 26 -17.86 -22.42 -24.10
N GLY A 27 -17.69 -23.40 -23.21
CA GLY A 27 -16.83 -24.57 -23.41
C GLY A 27 -15.32 -24.33 -23.25
N CYS A 28 -14.89 -23.17 -22.74
CA CYS A 28 -13.48 -22.94 -22.45
C CYS A 28 -13.10 -23.56 -21.09
N HIS A 29 -12.04 -24.37 -21.02
CA HIS A 29 -11.56 -24.95 -19.74
C HIS A 29 -11.28 -23.88 -18.66
N CYS A 30 -10.92 -22.65 -19.05
CA CYS A 30 -10.69 -21.53 -18.13
C CYS A 30 -11.99 -21.03 -17.45
N ALA A 31 -13.17 -21.42 -17.91
CA ALA A 31 -14.43 -21.14 -17.24
C ALA A 31 -14.60 -22.02 -15.99
N ASP A 32 -14.09 -23.25 -16.03
CA ASP A 32 -14.28 -24.26 -14.98
C ASP A 32 -13.13 -24.30 -13.97
N ASP A 33 -11.94 -23.80 -14.33
CA ASP A 33 -10.77 -23.69 -13.44
C ASP A 33 -10.59 -22.27 -12.85
N ILE A 34 -9.45 -21.94 -12.22
CA ILE A 34 -9.15 -20.64 -11.58
C ILE A 34 -9.35 -19.41 -12.49
N GLY A 35 -9.35 -19.59 -13.82
CA GLY A 35 -9.56 -18.54 -14.82
C GLY A 35 -8.28 -17.80 -15.20
N HIS A 36 -8.41 -16.77 -16.04
CA HIS A 36 -7.28 -16.00 -16.54
C HIS A 36 -6.62 -15.17 -15.45
N GLY A 37 -5.31 -15.30 -15.31
CA GLY A 37 -4.53 -14.51 -14.38
C GLY A 37 -3.23 -15.19 -13.94
N PRO A 38 -2.54 -14.61 -12.95
CA PRO A 38 -2.99 -13.47 -12.15
C PRO A 38 -2.77 -12.11 -12.81
N ALA A 39 -3.81 -11.27 -12.75
CA ALA A 39 -3.65 -9.83 -12.95
C ALA A 39 -3.50 -9.14 -11.57
N TYR A 40 -2.60 -8.17 -11.47
CA TYR A 40 -2.39 -7.40 -10.25
C TYR A 40 -2.99 -6.01 -10.37
N TYR A 41 -3.56 -5.53 -9.27
CA TYR A 41 -4.16 -4.20 -9.17
C TYR A 41 -3.72 -3.52 -7.88
N LEU A 42 -3.41 -2.23 -7.94
CA LEU A 42 -3.29 -1.37 -6.77
C LEU A 42 -4.69 -0.92 -6.38
N SER A 43 -5.14 -1.27 -5.18
CA SER A 43 -6.40 -0.82 -4.60
C SER A 43 -6.14 0.32 -3.60
N VAL A 44 -6.80 1.46 -3.80
CA VAL A 44 -6.65 2.66 -2.96
C VAL A 44 -8.01 3.12 -2.46
N THR A 45 -8.19 3.10 -1.14
CA THR A 45 -9.38 3.67 -0.49
C THR A 45 -9.16 5.16 -0.24
N LEU A 46 -9.88 6.01 -0.97
CA LEU A 46 -9.76 7.47 -0.90
C LEU A 46 -10.62 8.06 0.22
N ALA A 47 -11.80 7.47 0.45
CA ALA A 47 -12.74 7.81 1.52
C ALA A 47 -13.59 6.57 1.86
N PRO A 48 -14.38 6.56 2.94
CA PRO A 48 -15.32 5.49 3.23
C PRO A 48 -16.19 5.16 2.00
N GLY A 49 -16.20 3.90 1.58
CA GLY A 49 -16.92 3.42 0.39
C GLY A 49 -16.31 3.83 -0.97
N LYS A 50 -15.26 4.66 -1.02
CA LYS A 50 -14.64 5.14 -2.28
C LYS A 50 -13.30 4.46 -2.52
N THR A 51 -13.33 3.31 -3.17
CA THR A 51 -12.12 2.53 -3.54
C THR A 51 -11.86 2.61 -5.04
N ARG A 52 -10.64 3.01 -5.43
CA ARG A 52 -10.17 2.95 -6.82
C ARG A 52 -9.21 1.79 -7.00
N SER A 53 -9.28 1.14 -8.17
CA SER A 53 -8.35 0.07 -8.56
C SER A 53 -7.58 0.47 -9.81
N TYR A 54 -6.26 0.33 -9.78
CA TYR A 54 -5.37 0.63 -10.90
C TYR A 54 -4.69 -0.66 -11.34
N TYR A 55 -4.72 -0.97 -12.64
CA TYR A 55 -3.98 -2.12 -13.16
C TYR A 55 -2.47 -1.93 -12.93
N VAL A 56 -1.80 -3.00 -12.49
CA VAL A 56 -0.36 -3.02 -12.28
C VAL A 56 0.26 -3.93 -13.34
N PRO A 57 0.98 -3.37 -14.33
CA PRO A 57 1.76 -4.15 -15.28
C PRO A 57 2.73 -5.10 -14.56
N PRO A 58 2.95 -6.33 -15.05
CA PRO A 58 3.80 -7.33 -14.39
C PRO A 58 5.19 -6.81 -14.02
N GLN A 59 5.81 -6.03 -14.92
CA GLN A 59 7.12 -5.42 -14.73
C GLN A 59 7.16 -4.36 -13.61
N LEU A 60 6.01 -3.81 -13.21
CA LEU A 60 5.92 -2.82 -12.14
C LEU A 60 5.56 -3.43 -10.79
N LYS A 61 5.14 -4.70 -10.74
CA LYS A 61 4.69 -5.38 -9.51
C LYS A 61 5.68 -5.21 -8.35
N SER A 62 6.97 -5.47 -8.60
CA SER A 62 8.03 -5.41 -7.60
C SER A 62 8.20 -3.99 -7.03
N ARG A 63 8.15 -2.99 -7.92
CA ARG A 63 8.29 -1.57 -7.57
C ARG A 63 7.09 -1.07 -6.78
N VAL A 64 5.87 -1.39 -7.21
CA VAL A 64 4.64 -1.07 -6.47
C VAL A 64 4.66 -1.70 -5.08
N SER A 65 5.04 -2.99 -4.99
CA SER A 65 5.17 -3.68 -3.70
C SER A 65 6.16 -3.00 -2.77
N ARG A 66 7.31 -2.54 -3.30
CA ARG A 66 8.30 -1.76 -2.53
C ARG A 66 7.71 -0.44 -2.03
N TYR A 67 7.02 0.32 -2.88
CA TYR A 67 6.46 1.63 -2.49
C TYR A 67 5.34 1.50 -1.46
N LEU A 68 4.54 0.43 -1.54
CA LEU A 68 3.56 0.08 -0.52
C LEU A 68 4.22 -0.23 0.83
N ARG A 69 5.36 -0.95 0.85
CA ARG A 69 6.14 -1.20 2.08
C ARG A 69 6.71 0.09 2.65
N ASN A 70 7.28 0.95 1.80
CA ASN A 70 7.83 2.23 2.23
C ASN A 70 6.76 3.10 2.89
N HIS A 71 5.57 3.19 2.30
CA HIS A 71 4.45 3.93 2.88
C HIS A 71 4.01 3.35 4.23
N ARG A 72 3.95 2.03 4.40
CA ARG A 72 3.64 1.41 5.70
C ARG A 72 4.69 1.77 6.76
N LYS A 73 5.97 1.63 6.41
CA LYS A 73 7.07 2.00 7.31
C LYS A 73 7.03 3.48 7.69
N LEU A 74 6.78 4.37 6.73
CA LEU A 74 6.63 5.80 7.01
C LEU A 74 5.49 6.06 8.00
N ARG A 75 4.34 5.41 7.82
CA ARG A 75 3.19 5.56 8.72
C ARG A 75 3.49 5.07 10.14
N GLU A 76 4.23 3.99 10.28
CA GLU A 76 4.67 3.45 11.57
C GLU A 76 5.65 4.41 12.27
N LEU A 77 6.65 4.91 11.54
CA LEU A 77 7.62 5.87 12.09
C LEU A 77 6.96 7.19 12.49
N VAL A 78 6.07 7.73 11.66
CA VAL A 78 5.33 8.95 12.00
C VAL A 78 4.50 8.73 13.25
N LYS A 79 3.85 7.57 13.38
CA LYS A 79 3.09 7.23 14.60
C LYS A 79 4.00 7.24 15.84
N GLU A 80 5.13 6.54 15.78
CA GLU A 80 6.09 6.46 16.89
C GLU A 80 6.63 7.84 17.30
N ILE A 81 7.02 8.67 16.31
CA ILE A 81 7.47 10.04 16.55
C ILE A 81 6.37 10.87 17.22
N THR A 82 5.12 10.74 16.75
CA THR A 82 4.02 11.51 17.33
C THR A 82 3.68 11.08 18.75
N GLU A 83 3.78 9.78 19.06
CA GLU A 83 3.58 9.26 20.42
C GLU A 83 4.69 9.78 21.35
N LEU A 84 5.95 9.73 20.91
CA LEU A 84 7.07 10.29 21.68
C LEU A 84 6.91 11.80 21.92
N ASN A 85 6.53 12.56 20.89
CA ASN A 85 6.34 14.01 21.04
C ASN A 85 5.19 14.32 22.01
N GLN A 86 4.15 13.48 22.05
CA GLN A 86 3.07 13.62 23.04
C GLN A 86 3.56 13.35 24.47
N GLU A 87 4.45 12.38 24.66
CA GLU A 87 5.08 12.11 25.96
C GLU A 87 5.95 13.28 26.42
N LEU A 88 6.78 13.84 25.52
CA LEU A 88 7.61 15.01 25.81
C LEU A 88 6.77 16.24 26.15
N LEU A 89 5.68 16.46 25.40
CA LEU A 89 4.71 17.51 25.69
C LEU A 89 4.10 17.33 27.09
N ALA A 90 3.70 16.12 27.45
CA ALA A 90 3.14 15.82 28.77
C ALA A 90 4.15 16.04 29.92
N GLN A 91 5.45 15.93 29.63
CA GLN A 91 6.54 16.22 30.56
C GLN A 91 6.95 17.71 30.60
N GLY A 92 6.43 18.53 29.68
CA GLY A 92 6.75 19.97 29.59
C GLY A 92 8.13 20.26 29.00
N VAL A 93 8.70 19.33 28.24
CA VAL A 93 10.07 19.40 27.66
C VAL A 93 10.06 19.25 26.14
N LEU A 94 8.99 19.74 25.50
CA LEU A 94 8.91 19.73 24.04
C LEU A 94 9.84 20.82 23.49
N ASP A 95 11.05 20.43 23.13
CA ASP A 95 12.06 21.31 22.55
C ASP A 95 12.06 21.19 21.01
N ASP A 96 12.28 22.32 20.33
CA ASP A 96 12.33 22.43 18.86
C ASP A 96 13.76 22.26 18.28
N ASP A 97 14.76 21.99 19.15
CA ASP A 97 16.20 21.95 18.83
C ASP A 97 16.77 20.53 18.59
#